data_AF-A2SMU6-F1
#
_entry.id   AF-A2SMU6-F1
#
_cell.length_a   1.000
_cell.length_b   1.000
_cell.length_c   1.000
_cell.angle_alpha   90.00
_cell.angle_beta   90.00
_cell.angle_gamma   90.00
#
_symmetry.space_group_name_H-M   'P 1'
#
loop_
_entity.id
_entity.type
_entity.pdbx_description
1 polymer ?
#
loop_
_entity_poly.entity_id
_entity_poly.type
_entity_poly.pdbx_seq_one_letter_code
_entity_poly.pdbx_strand_id
1 'polypeptide(L)' 'MPLKNAMSALLSFLKGLFQISLPTQRELDEAYLAGSVDMSDLERRMREIDGRGRSFHRNAPQFGLYVR' A
#
# COMPACT_ATOMS: atom_id res chain seq x y z
N MET A 1 15.28 -23.77 17.89
CA MET A 1 15.14 -22.46 17.22
C MET A 1 13.75 -21.85 17.53
N PRO A 2 13.57 -21.18 18.67
CA PRO A 2 12.25 -20.67 19.12
C PRO A 2 11.79 -19.37 18.45
N LEU A 3 12.70 -18.59 17.84
CA LEU A 3 12.36 -17.28 17.24
C LEU A 3 11.44 -17.37 16.00
N LYS A 4 11.50 -18.45 15.23
CA LYS A 4 10.64 -18.63 14.04
C LYS A 4 9.16 -18.70 14.42
N ASN A 5 8.85 -19.29 15.57
CA ASN A 5 7.48 -19.48 16.05
C ASN A 5 6.89 -18.19 16.62
N ALA A 6 7.73 -17.32 17.20
CA ALA A 6 7.30 -16.00 17.67
C ALA A 6 7.02 -15.04 16.50
N MET A 7 7.87 -15.03 15.47
CA MET A 7 7.65 -14.25 14.25
C MET A 7 6.39 -14.69 13.48
N SER A 8 6.13 -16.00 13.39
CA SER A 8 4.91 -16.49 12.73
C SER A 8 3.65 -16.14 13.52
N ALA A 9 3.68 -16.21 14.84
CA ALA A 9 2.56 -15.82 15.70
C ALA A 9 2.24 -14.32 15.57
N LEU A 10 3.27 -13.48 15.53
CA LEU A 10 3.12 -12.04 15.32
C LEU A 10 2.50 -11.74 13.95
N LEU A 11 2.96 -12.38 12.88
CA LEU A 11 2.40 -12.19 11.54
C LEU A 11 0.95 -12.66 11.44
N SER A 12 0.60 -13.77 12.09
CA SER A 12 -0.79 -14.26 12.15
C SER A 12 -1.70 -13.34 12.95
N PHE A 13 -1.20 -12.80 14.07
CA PHE A 13 -1.91 -11.79 14.87
C PHE A 13 -2.13 -10.51 14.07
N LEU A 14 -1.10 -10.01 13.39
CA LEU A 14 -1.20 -8.85 12.51
C LEU A 14 -2.19 -9.11 11.37
N LYS A 15 -2.14 -10.27 10.71
CA LYS A 15 -3.14 -10.64 9.69
C LYS A 15 -4.57 -10.66 10.23
N GLY A 16 -4.78 -11.14 11.45
CA GLY A 16 -6.09 -11.10 12.12
C GLY A 16 -6.53 -9.68 12.49
N LEU A 17 -5.59 -8.82 12.90
CA LEU A 17 -5.82 -7.40 13.17
C LEU A 17 -6.18 -6.64 11.87
N PHE A 18 -5.51 -6.96 10.77
CA PHE A 18 -5.74 -6.38 9.44
C PHE A 18 -6.91 -7.01 8.66
N GLN A 19 -7.70 -7.90 9.28
CA GLN A 19 -9.05 -8.22 8.80
C GLN A 19 -10.03 -7.04 9.02
N ILE A 20 -9.60 -5.98 9.72
CA ILE A 20 -10.19 -4.65 9.61
C ILE A 20 -10.09 -4.24 8.13
N SER A 21 -11.23 -4.02 7.47
CA SER A 21 -11.36 -3.60 6.07
C SER A 21 -10.37 -2.48 5.72
N LEU A 22 -9.15 -2.83 5.34
CA LEU A 22 -8.18 -1.86 4.87
C LEU A 22 -8.64 -1.37 3.51
N PRO A 23 -8.61 -0.05 3.29
CA PRO A 23 -8.97 0.48 1.99
C PRO A 23 -8.05 -0.13 0.93
N THR A 24 -8.64 -0.53 -0.18
CA THR A 24 -7.88 -1.00 -1.33
C THR A 24 -6.97 0.11 -1.84
N GLN A 25 -5.88 -0.25 -2.51
CA GLN A 25 -4.99 0.75 -3.14
C GLN A 25 -5.78 1.71 -4.05
N ARG A 26 -6.80 1.18 -4.73
CA ARG A 26 -7.71 1.95 -5.57
C ARG A 26 -8.49 2.99 -4.76
N GLU A 27 -9.06 2.61 -3.61
CA GLU A 27 -9.80 3.55 -2.76
C GLU A 27 -8.90 4.64 -2.18
N LEU A 28 -7.65 4.30 -1.85
CA LEU A 28 -6.64 5.28 -1.42
C LEU A 28 -6.28 6.25 -2.54
N ASP A 29 -6.09 5.74 -3.76
CA ASP A 29 -5.78 6.56 -4.93
C ASP A 29 -6.96 7.45 -5.33
N GLU A 30 -8.19 6.93 -5.29
CA GLU A 30 -9.42 7.71 -5.53
C GLU A 30 -9.59 8.83 -4.51
N ALA A 31 -9.40 8.54 -3.21
CA ALA A 31 -9.44 9.57 -2.16
C ALA A 31 -8.34 10.63 -2.33
N TYR A 32 -7.16 10.22 -2.78
CA TYR A 32 -6.05 11.14 -3.04
C TYR A 32 -6.33 12.08 -4.22
N LEU A 33 -6.92 11.56 -5.29
CA LEU A 33 -7.32 12.34 -6.46
C LEU A 33 -8.50 13.26 -6.16
N ALA A 34 -9.47 12.81 -5.35
CA ALA A 34 -10.61 13.62 -4.93
C ALA A 34 -10.20 14.85 -4.09
N GLY A 35 -9.01 14.83 -3.49
CA GLY A 35 -8.43 15.96 -2.77
C GLY A 35 -7.73 17.00 -3.66
N SER A 36 -7.89 16.95 -4.99
CA SER A 36 -7.32 17.95 -5.90
C SER A 36 -8.04 19.31 -5.76
N VAL A 37 -7.24 20.38 -5.79
CA VAL A 37 -7.78 21.75 -5.69
C VAL A 37 -8.20 22.29 -7.06
N ASP A 38 -7.48 21.89 -8.11
CA ASP A 38 -7.73 22.26 -9.50
C ASP A 38 -7.28 21.16 -10.47
N MET A 39 -7.47 21.40 -11.77
CA MET A 39 -7.11 20.45 -12.83
C MET A 39 -5.59 20.22 -12.92
N SER A 40 -4.77 21.24 -12.67
CA SER A 40 -3.30 21.10 -12.69
C SER A 40 -2.79 20.27 -11.52
N ASP A 41 -3.37 20.43 -10.33
CA ASP A 41 -3.09 19.60 -9.15
C ASP A 41 -3.54 18.15 -9.37
N LEU A 42 -4.70 17.94 -9.99
CA LEU A 42 -5.17 16.60 -10.35
C LEU A 42 -4.17 15.90 -11.27
N GLU A 43 -3.72 16.55 -12.34
CA GLU A 43 -2.72 16.00 -13.27
C GLU A 43 -1.38 15.69 -12.60
N ARG A 44 -0.94 16.53 -11.66
CA ARG A 44 0.27 16.29 -10.86
C ARG A 44 0.11 15.03 -10.01
N ARG A 45 -1.03 14.90 -9.31
CA ARG A 45 -1.32 13.72 -8.46
C ARG A 45 -1.44 12.43 -9.25
N MET A 46 -2.06 12.47 -10.43
CA MET A 46 -2.11 11.32 -11.35
C MET A 46 -0.68 10.88 -11.75
N ARG A 47 0.18 11.84 -12.14
CA ARG A 47 1.59 11.55 -12.46
C ARG A 47 2.37 10.97 -11.29
N GLU A 48 2.06 11.37 -10.06
CA GLU A 48 2.67 10.79 -8.86
C GLU A 48 2.24 9.34 -8.62
N ILE A 49 0.96 9.01 -8.79
CA ILE A 49 0.45 7.63 -8.72
C ILE A 49 1.13 6.77 -9.79
N ASP A 50 1.19 7.25 -11.03
CA ASP A 50 1.87 6.55 -12.13
C ASP A 50 3.37 6.35 -11.86
N GLY A 51 4.01 7.36 -11.25
CA GLY A 51 5.42 7.32 -10.86
C GLY A 51 5.71 6.33 -9.73
N ARG A 52 4.77 6.14 -8.80
CA ARG A 52 4.87 5.13 -7.73
C ARG A 52 4.94 3.73 -8.32
N GLY A 53 4.10 3.41 -9.30
CA GLY A 53 4.13 2.12 -10.01
C GLY A 53 5.51 1.77 -10.60
N ARG A 54 6.27 2.77 -11.07
CA ARG A 54 7.65 2.58 -11.59
C ARG A 54 8.72 2.53 -10.50
N SER A 55 8.50 3.22 -9.38
CA SER A 55 9.48 3.34 -8.27
C SER A 55 9.47 2.12 -7.36
N PHE A 56 8.31 1.49 -7.16
CA PHE A 56 8.18 0.23 -6.41
C PHE A 56 8.94 -0.93 -7.06
N HIS A 57 9.10 -0.93 -8.39
CA HIS A 57 9.94 -1.91 -9.09
C HIS A 57 11.44 -1.69 -8.92
N ARG A 58 11.88 -0.48 -8.54
CA ARG A 58 13.30 -0.12 -8.52
C ARG A 58 13.95 -0.21 -7.13
N ASN A 59 13.21 0.02 -6.05
CA ASN A 59 13.78 0.17 -4.69
C ASN A 59 12.96 -0.45 -3.52
N ALA A 60 11.95 -1.30 -3.77
CA ALA A 60 11.18 -1.87 -2.65
C ALA A 60 11.90 -3.09 -2.01
N PRO A 61 12.11 -3.13 -0.69
CA PRO A 61 12.35 -4.40 0.00
C PRO A 61 11.10 -5.26 -0.18
N GLN A 62 11.32 -6.50 -0.59
CA GLN A 62 10.33 -7.49 -1.02
C GLN A 62 9.50 -8.02 0.16
N PHE A 63 8.86 -7.15 0.94
CA PHE A 63 7.87 -7.57 1.93
C PHE A 63 6.52 -7.72 1.21
N GLY A 64 6.32 -8.91 0.66
CA GLY A 64 5.16 -9.32 -0.13
C GLY A 64 3.83 -9.25 0.63
N LEU A 65 3.27 -8.05 0.73
CA LEU A 65 1.88 -7.80 1.14
C LEU A 65 1.07 -7.17 0.00
N TYR A 66 1.38 -7.51 -1.24
CA TYR A 66 0.46 -7.26 -2.36
C TYR A 66 -0.12 -8.60 -2.79
N VAL A 67 -1.39 -8.79 -2.42
CA VAL A 67 -2.22 -9.88 -2.94
C VAL A 67 -2.40 -9.63 -4.44
N ARG A 68 -2.04 -10.64 -5.23
CA ARG A 68 -2.25 -10.69 -6.69
C ARG A 68 -3.69 -11.05 -7.00
#